data_AF-A0A067EYN0-F1
#
_entry.id   AF-A0A067EYN0-F1
#
_cell.length_a   1.000
_cell.length_b   1.000
_cell.length_c   1.000
_cell.angle_alpha   90.00
_cell.angle_beta   90.00
_cell.angle_gamma   90.00
#
_symmetry.space_group_name_H-M   'P 1'
#
loop_
_entity.id
_entity.type
_entity.pdbx_description
1 polymer ?
#
loop_
_entity_poly.entity_id
_entity_poly.type
_entity_poly.pdbx_seq_one_letter_code
_entity_poly.pdbx_strand_id
1 'polypeptide(L)'
;MVTMDQETAGELDYVFLCVLPLFHVFGLAVITCGQLQKGSCIILMAKFDLEMFLRAIEKHRVTHIWVVPPLILALAKHGLVKKFDLSSLKLVGSGAAPLGKELMEECAKNVPSATVIQVVQFEHLYYESCNDYKLKRFDEFCIFFICFV
;
A
#
# COMPACT_ATOMS: atom_id res chain seq x y z
N MET A 1 -9.77 8.05 4.56
CA MET A 1 -9.98 6.73 3.90
C MET A 1 -8.91 6.58 2.84
N VAL A 2 -8.27 5.40 2.65
CA VAL A 2 -7.27 5.08 1.59
C VAL A 2 -7.75 5.40 0.16
N THR A 3 -9.03 5.67 0.03
CA THR A 3 -9.68 6.08 -1.20
C THR A 3 -9.85 7.59 -1.34
N MET A 4 -9.81 8.38 -0.26
CA MET A 4 -10.06 9.83 -0.29
C MET A 4 -8.83 10.64 -0.72
N ASP A 5 -7.63 10.14 -0.43
CA ASP A 5 -6.38 10.66 -0.97
C ASP A 5 -6.36 10.59 -2.50
N GLN A 6 -6.97 9.55 -3.08
CA GLN A 6 -7.10 9.38 -4.52
C GLN A 6 -8.00 10.44 -5.17
N GLU A 7 -9.16 10.74 -4.56
CA GLU A 7 -10.06 11.80 -5.04
C GLU A 7 -9.40 13.17 -5.00
N THR A 8 -8.57 13.41 -3.98
CA THR A 8 -7.84 14.67 -3.83
C THR A 8 -6.71 14.80 -4.86
N ALA A 9 -6.12 13.67 -5.29
CA ALA A 9 -5.03 13.63 -6.26
C ALA A 9 -5.48 13.78 -7.73
N GLY A 10 -6.78 13.61 -8.03
CA GLY A 10 -7.35 13.90 -9.35
C GLY A 10 -6.93 12.96 -10.49
N GLU A 11 -6.22 11.87 -10.20
CA GLU A 11 -5.91 10.83 -11.19
C GLU A 11 -6.99 9.73 -11.13
N LEU A 12 -7.48 9.28 -12.29
CA LEU A 12 -8.57 8.30 -12.38
C LEU A 12 -8.09 6.89 -12.74
N ASP A 13 -6.83 6.73 -13.14
CA ASP A 13 -6.27 5.47 -13.66
C ASP A 13 -5.31 4.82 -12.67
N TYR A 14 -5.83 4.35 -11.53
CA TYR A 14 -5.03 3.58 -10.57
C TYR A 14 -5.05 2.09 -10.87
N VAL A 15 -3.88 1.46 -10.78
CA VAL A 15 -3.69 0.01 -10.88
C VAL A 15 -3.22 -0.48 -9.53
N PHE A 16 -4.09 -1.24 -8.87
CA PHE A 16 -3.83 -1.85 -7.56
C PHE A 16 -3.42 -3.29 -7.70
N LEU A 17 -2.36 -3.70 -6.99
CA LEU A 17 -2.03 -5.12 -6.81
C LEU A 17 -2.48 -5.57 -5.43
N CYS A 18 -3.54 -6.38 -5.40
CA CYS A 18 -4.07 -6.96 -4.17
C CYS A 18 -3.42 -8.33 -3.92
N VAL A 19 -2.55 -8.40 -2.91
CA VAL A 19 -1.97 -9.65 -2.39
C VAL A 19 -2.60 -10.06 -1.06
N LEU A 20 -3.44 -9.19 -0.51
CA LEU A 20 -4.04 -9.36 0.80
C LEU A 20 -5.16 -10.39 0.71
N PRO A 21 -5.34 -11.23 1.74
CA PRO A 21 -6.39 -12.22 1.72
C PRO A 21 -7.78 -11.57 1.66
N LEU A 22 -8.62 -12.01 0.73
CA LEU A 22 -9.99 -11.49 0.55
C LEU A 22 -10.96 -11.95 1.65
N PHE A 23 -10.55 -12.85 2.55
CA PHE A 23 -11.32 -13.14 3.76
C PHE A 23 -11.11 -12.07 4.85
N HIS A 24 -10.12 -11.20 4.69
CA HIS A 24 -9.87 -10.08 5.61
C HIS A 24 -10.56 -8.81 5.10
N VAL A 25 -11.26 -8.09 5.99
CA VAL A 25 -12.05 -6.90 5.64
C VAL A 25 -11.25 -5.83 4.88
N PHE A 26 -9.97 -5.68 5.21
CA PHE A 26 -9.09 -4.73 4.51
C PHE A 26 -8.86 -5.13 3.04
N GLY A 27 -8.55 -6.39 2.75
CA GLY A 27 -8.36 -6.86 1.36
C GLY A 27 -9.65 -6.82 0.55
N LEU A 28 -10.77 -7.22 1.17
CA LEU A 28 -12.07 -7.26 0.51
C LEU A 28 -12.73 -5.89 0.37
N ALA A 29 -13.05 -5.24 1.49
CA ALA A 29 -13.88 -4.04 1.47
C ALA A 29 -13.07 -2.79 1.07
N VAL A 30 -11.88 -2.61 1.65
CA VAL A 30 -11.10 -1.37 1.45
C VAL A 30 -10.37 -1.38 0.10
N ILE A 31 -9.67 -2.47 -0.21
CA ILE A 31 -8.91 -2.55 -1.46
C ILE A 31 -9.81 -2.99 -2.61
N THR A 32 -10.49 -4.13 -2.51
CA THR A 32 -11.21 -4.66 -3.68
C THR A 32 -12.49 -3.86 -3.95
N CYS A 33 -13.46 -3.85 -3.04
CA CYS A 33 -14.73 -3.16 -3.26
C CYS A 33 -14.54 -1.64 -3.38
N GLY A 34 -13.72 -1.03 -2.52
CA GLY A 34 -13.47 0.41 -2.52
C GLY A 34 -12.84 0.93 -3.81
N GLN A 35 -11.92 0.17 -4.42
CA GLN A 35 -11.28 0.56 -5.68
C GLN A 35 -12.15 0.21 -6.90
N LEU A 36 -12.88 -0.90 -6.88
CA LEU A 36 -13.86 -1.23 -7.93
C LEU A 36 -14.96 -0.17 -8.03
N GLN A 37 -15.47 0.33 -6.90
CA GLN A 37 -16.47 1.41 -6.89
C GLN A 37 -15.98 2.70 -7.57
N LYS A 38 -14.66 2.89 -7.64
CA LYS A 38 -14.02 4.06 -8.25
C LYS A 38 -13.63 3.86 -9.71
N GLY A 39 -13.82 2.66 -10.25
CA GLY A 39 -13.37 2.32 -11.60
C GLY A 39 -11.87 2.03 -11.71
N SER A 40 -11.16 1.89 -10.59
CA SER A 40 -9.74 1.52 -10.60
C SER A 40 -9.54 0.07 -11.08
N CYS A 41 -8.38 -0.21 -11.67
CA CYS A 41 -7.99 -1.56 -12.04
C CYS A 41 -7.41 -2.31 -10.83
N ILE A 42 -7.84 -3.56 -10.62
CA ILE A 42 -7.31 -4.42 -9.57
C ILE A 42 -6.74 -5.68 -10.19
N ILE A 43 -5.47 -5.92 -9.91
CA ILE A 43 -4.77 -7.18 -10.17
C ILE A 43 -4.80 -7.97 -8.87
N LEU A 44 -5.48 -9.11 -8.88
CA LEU A 44 -5.57 -10.00 -7.72
C LEU A 44 -4.54 -11.12 -7.83
N MET A 45 -3.82 -11.37 -6.74
CA MET A 45 -2.90 -12.50 -6.64
C MET A 45 -3.41 -13.51 -5.63
N ALA A 46 -3.81 -14.68 -6.10
CA ALA A 46 -4.41 -15.73 -5.27
C ALA A 46 -3.43 -16.30 -4.22
N LYS A 47 -2.15 -16.33 -4.55
CA LYS A 47 -1.09 -16.82 -3.66
C LYS A 47 0.14 -15.92 -3.80
N PHE A 48 0.64 -15.44 -2.66
CA PHE A 48 1.84 -14.62 -2.64
C PHE A 48 3.08 -15.42 -3.05
N ASP A 49 3.82 -14.86 -4.01
CA ASP A 49 5.18 -15.22 -4.37
C ASP A 49 5.92 -13.94 -4.74
N LEU A 50 7.11 -13.74 -4.18
CA LEU A 50 7.84 -12.48 -4.33
C LEU A 50 8.23 -12.20 -5.79
N GLU A 51 8.63 -13.23 -6.54
CA GLU A 51 9.06 -13.06 -7.91
C GLU A 51 7.88 -12.78 -8.83
N MET A 52 6.77 -13.51 -8.68
CA MET A 52 5.53 -13.23 -9.39
C MET A 52 4.95 -11.86 -9.02
N PHE A 53 5.10 -11.43 -7.77
CA PHE A 53 4.69 -10.10 -7.32
C PHE A 53 5.45 -8.99 -8.03
N LEU A 54 6.78 -9.06 -8.05
CA LEU A 54 7.61 -8.07 -8.73
C LEU A 54 7.35 -8.08 -10.25
N ARG A 55 7.21 -9.26 -10.86
CA ARG A 55 6.80 -9.38 -12.27
C ARG A 55 5.43 -8.78 -12.55
N ALA A 56 4.46 -8.96 -11.66
CA ALA A 56 3.13 -8.40 -11.82
C ALA A 56 3.16 -6.86 -11.77
N ILE A 57 3.97 -6.29 -10.88
CA ILE A 57 4.18 -4.84 -10.81
C ILE A 57 4.74 -4.32 -12.13
N GLU A 58 5.80 -4.93 -12.63
CA GLU A 58 6.45 -4.52 -13.88
C GLU A 58 5.50 -4.67 -15.08
N LYS A 59 4.88 -5.85 -15.23
CA LYS A 59 4.01 -6.19 -16.37
C LYS A 59 2.75 -5.35 -16.43
N HIS A 60 2.11 -5.12 -15.29
CA HIS A 60 0.83 -4.39 -15.23
C HIS A 60 1.01 -2.91 -14.88
N ARG A 61 2.25 -2.43 -14.77
CA ARG A 61 2.60 -1.04 -14.40
C ARG A 61 1.83 -0.59 -13.16
N VAL A 62 1.85 -1.44 -12.13
CA VAL A 62 1.10 -1.20 -10.88
C VAL A 62 1.52 0.13 -10.26
N THR A 63 0.55 0.92 -9.81
CA THR A 63 0.79 2.24 -9.22
C THR A 63 0.68 2.24 -7.71
N HIS A 64 -0.22 1.42 -7.14
CA HIS A 64 -0.49 1.40 -5.71
C HIS A 64 -0.46 -0.02 -5.16
N ILE A 65 0.24 -0.21 -4.05
CA ILE A 65 0.27 -1.48 -3.33
C ILE A 65 -0.01 -1.26 -1.84
N TRP A 66 -0.80 -2.16 -1.27
CA TRP A 66 -1.02 -2.28 0.15
C TRP A 66 -0.55 -3.64 0.62
N VAL A 67 0.43 -3.65 1.52
CA VAL A 67 1.13 -4.86 1.94
C VAL A 67 1.26 -4.92 3.45
N VAL A 68 1.67 -6.08 3.95
CA VAL A 68 1.96 -6.28 5.37
C VAL A 68 3.45 -6.04 5.65
N PRO A 69 3.85 -5.75 6.90
CA PRO A 69 5.23 -5.43 7.25
C PRO A 69 6.29 -6.44 6.76
N PRO A 70 6.05 -7.77 6.78
CA PRO A 70 6.99 -8.74 6.22
C PRO A 70 7.30 -8.53 4.73
N LEU A 71 6.35 -8.02 3.94
CA LEU A 71 6.57 -7.70 2.53
C LEU A 71 7.40 -6.44 2.35
N ILE A 72 7.21 -5.42 3.18
CA ILE A 72 8.06 -4.23 3.18
C ILE A 72 9.51 -4.63 3.49
N LEU A 73 9.71 -5.54 4.44
CA LEU A 73 11.03 -6.10 4.73
C LEU A 73 11.64 -6.82 3.51
N ALA A 74 10.86 -7.61 2.80
CA ALA A 74 11.30 -8.23 1.56
C ALA A 74 11.64 -7.18 0.49
N LEU A 75 10.85 -6.11 0.35
CA LEU A 75 11.13 -5.03 -0.60
C LEU A 75 12.39 -4.23 -0.25
N ALA A 76 12.69 -4.06 1.03
CA ALA A 76 13.88 -3.35 1.50
C ALA A 76 15.17 -4.18 1.36
N LYS A 77 15.12 -5.47 1.70
CA LYS A 77 16.35 -6.29 1.87
C LYS A 77 16.58 -7.32 0.77
N HIS A 78 15.57 -7.69 -0.01
CA HIS A 78 15.72 -8.78 -0.97
C HIS A 78 16.36 -8.28 -2.27
N GLY A 79 17.52 -8.85 -2.65
CA GLY A 79 18.26 -8.44 -3.85
C GLY A 79 17.55 -8.68 -5.19
N LEU A 80 16.41 -9.40 -5.19
CA LEU A 80 15.59 -9.62 -6.39
C LEU A 80 14.87 -8.35 -6.83
N VAL A 81 14.56 -7.45 -5.90
CA VAL A 81 13.83 -6.20 -6.15
C VAL A 81 14.55 -5.35 -7.19
N LYS A 82 15.89 -5.33 -7.16
CA LYS A 82 16.74 -4.57 -8.09
C LYS A 82 16.74 -5.11 -9.53
N LYS A 83 16.17 -6.30 -9.77
CA LYS A 83 16.11 -6.92 -11.10
C LYS A 83 14.86 -6.52 -11.89
N PHE A 84 13.88 -5.89 -11.23
CA PHE A 84 12.60 -5.53 -11.83
C PHE A 84 12.42 -4.02 -11.89
N ASP A 85 11.72 -3.54 -12.91
CA ASP A 85 11.36 -2.13 -13.04
C ASP A 85 10.11 -1.79 -12.21
N LEU A 86 10.34 -1.14 -11.06
CA LEU A 86 9.31 -0.72 -10.11
C LEU A 86 8.97 0.78 -10.22
N SER A 87 9.44 1.46 -11.26
CA SER A 87 9.24 2.91 -11.45
C SER A 87 7.78 3.35 -11.57
N SER A 88 6.86 2.43 -11.89
CA SER A 88 5.43 2.71 -11.97
C SER A 88 4.78 2.90 -10.59
N LEU A 89 5.40 2.39 -9.52
CA LEU A 89 4.87 2.52 -8.17
C LEU A 89 4.92 3.99 -7.73
N LYS A 90 3.76 4.50 -7.31
CA LYS A 90 3.57 5.83 -6.73
C LYS A 90 3.36 5.76 -5.22
N LEU A 91 2.75 4.69 -4.73
CA LEU A 91 2.44 4.52 -3.32
C LEU A 91 2.64 3.07 -2.85
N VAL A 92 3.37 2.94 -1.74
CA VAL A 92 3.55 1.68 -1.01
C VAL A 92 3.02 1.88 0.41
N GLY A 93 1.86 1.31 0.68
CA GLY A 93 1.22 1.37 2.00
C GLY A 93 1.43 0.10 2.80
N SER A 94 1.68 0.25 4.10
CA SER A 94 1.70 -0.85 5.06
C SER A 94 0.82 -0.57 6.27
N GLY A 95 0.12 -1.61 6.75
CA GLY A 95 -0.74 -1.54 7.91
C GLY A 95 -0.47 -2.64 8.94
N ALA A 96 -1.36 -2.75 9.93
CA ALA A 96 -1.42 -3.78 10.96
C ALA A 96 -0.32 -3.81 12.04
N ALA A 97 0.92 -3.38 11.74
CA ALA A 97 1.98 -3.29 12.75
C ALA A 97 2.91 -2.09 12.51
N PRO A 98 3.58 -1.58 13.57
CA PRO A 98 4.57 -0.54 13.42
C PRO A 98 5.79 -1.02 12.61
N LEU A 99 6.22 -0.25 11.60
CA LEU A 99 7.51 -0.42 10.94
C LEU A 99 8.55 0.45 11.63
N GLY A 100 9.80 -0.02 11.65
CA GLY A 100 10.93 0.81 12.05
C GLY A 100 11.21 1.86 10.97
N LYS A 101 11.54 3.08 11.38
CA LYS A 101 11.92 4.18 10.48
C LYS A 101 13.02 3.79 9.50
N GLU A 102 14.05 3.11 9.99
CA GLU A 102 15.16 2.61 9.16
C GLU A 102 14.66 1.70 8.03
N LEU A 103 13.69 0.84 8.30
CA LEU A 103 13.13 -0.07 7.31
C LEU A 103 12.34 0.68 6.22
N MET A 104 11.58 1.71 6.60
CA MET A 104 10.87 2.56 5.65
C MET A 104 11.85 3.32 4.74
N GLU A 105 12.93 3.85 5.32
CA GLU A 105 13.99 4.54 4.58
C GLU A 105 14.73 3.58 3.61
N GLU A 106 15.04 2.36 4.04
CA GLU A 106 15.62 1.32 3.17
C GLU A 106 14.67 0.96 2.02
N CYS A 107 13.38 0.79 2.31
CA CYS A 107 12.38 0.52 1.28
C CYS A 107 12.30 1.68 0.27
N ALA A 108 12.23 2.92 0.76
CA ALA A 108 12.16 4.11 -0.09
C ALA A 108 13.37 4.25 -1.03
N LYS A 109 14.56 3.82 -0.60
CA LYS A 109 15.75 3.78 -1.47
C LYS A 109 15.61 2.81 -2.65
N ASN A 110 14.91 1.69 -2.46
CA ASN A 110 14.71 0.68 -3.51
C ASN A 110 13.53 1.02 -4.44
N VAL A 111 12.57 1.81 -3.98
CA VAL A 111 11.42 2.31 -4.75
C VAL A 111 11.36 3.84 -4.69
N PRO A 112 12.29 4.55 -5.35
CA PRO A 112 12.41 6.00 -5.24
C PRO A 112 11.25 6.77 -5.87
N SER A 113 10.51 6.15 -6.79
CA SER A 113 9.30 6.73 -7.40
C SER A 113 8.08 6.70 -6.47
N ALA A 114 8.12 5.88 -5.41
CA ALA A 114 6.96 5.60 -4.58
C ALA A 114 7.07 6.27 -3.20
N THR A 115 5.94 6.79 -2.72
CA THR A 115 5.81 7.26 -1.34
C THR A 115 5.51 6.06 -0.44
N VAL A 116 6.39 5.80 0.53
CA VAL A 116 6.20 4.75 1.54
C VAL A 116 5.44 5.32 2.73
N ILE A 117 4.30 4.70 3.04
CA ILE A 117 3.36 5.19 4.05
C ILE A 117 3.01 4.05 5.00
N GLN A 118 2.73 4.39 6.26
CA GLN A 118 2.28 3.43 7.23
C GLN A 118 1.00 3.90 7.94
N VAL A 119 0.10 2.96 8.17
CA VAL A 119 -1.10 3.15 8.99
C VAL A 119 -1.00 2.24 10.20
N VAL A 120 -0.68 2.80 11.37
CA VAL A 120 -0.77 2.09 12.65
C VAL A 120 -2.21 2.06 13.15
N GLN A 121 -2.65 0.91 13.65
CA GLN A 121 -3.93 0.78 14.33
C GLN A 121 -3.76 1.15 15.81
N PHE A 122 -3.97 2.42 16.13
CA PHE A 122 -4.23 2.92 17.48
C PHE A 122 -5.32 4.00 17.38
N GLU A 123 -6.07 4.20 18.46
CA GLU A 123 -7.21 5.14 18.64
C GLU A 123 -7.02 6.57 18.10
N HIS A 124 -5.82 6.95 17.69
CA HIS A 124 -5.49 8.20 17.03
C HIS A 124 -4.78 7.94 15.69
N LEU A 125 -5.43 8.34 14.59
CA LEU A 125 -4.90 8.29 13.23
C LEU A 125 -3.64 9.18 13.11
N TYR A 126 -2.46 8.60 13.24
CA TYR A 126 -1.20 9.21 12.82
C TYR A 126 -0.73 8.56 11.52
N TYR A 127 -0.60 9.38 10.48
CA TYR A 127 -0.02 9.02 9.18
C TYR A 127 1.44 9.47 9.17
N GLU A 128 2.38 8.52 9.19
CA GLU A 128 3.81 8.81 9.00
C GLU A 128 4.20 8.47 7.56
N SER A 129 4.66 9.49 6.83
CA SER A 129 5.16 9.41 5.45
C SER A 129 6.64 9.73 5.44
N CYS A 130 7.42 9.00 4.64
CA CYS A 130 8.84 9.28 4.43
C CYS A 130 9.10 10.54 3.57
N ASN A 131 8.05 11.17 3.01
CA ASN A 131 8.19 12.39 2.20
C ASN A 131 7.36 13.55 2.78
N ASP A 132 8.02 14.71 2.89
CA ASP A 132 7.75 15.85 3.79
C ASP A 132 6.50 16.70 3.44
N TYR A 133 5.33 16.08 3.29
CA TYR A 133 4.06 16.79 3.03
C TYR A 133 3.25 17.02 4.31
N LYS A 134 3.04 18.30 4.63
CA LYS A 134 2.42 18.84 5.84
C LYS A 134 1.04 18.24 6.20
N LEU A 135 0.91 17.97 7.50
CA LEU A 135 -0.29 17.71 8.30
C LEU A 135 -1.53 18.50 7.85
N LYS A 136 -2.66 17.81 7.64
CA LYS A 136 -4.00 18.40 7.82
C LYS A 136 -4.83 17.51 8.73
N ARG A 137 -5.24 18.08 9.86
CA ARG A 137 -6.18 17.50 10.82
C ARG A 137 -7.56 17.46 10.18
N PHE A 138 -8.20 16.28 10.15
CA PHE A 138 -9.59 16.15 9.76
C PHE A 138 -10.31 15.28 10.77
N ASP A 139 -11.23 15.93 11.47
CA ASP A 139 -12.17 15.33 12.41
C ASP A 139 -13.33 14.68 11.60
N GLU A 140 -13.90 13.60 12.15
CA GLU A 140 -15.10 12.85 11.68
C GLU A 140 -14.92 11.76 10.61
N PHE A 141 -14.71 10.51 11.07
CA PHE A 141 -15.61 9.35 10.88
C PHE A 141 -14.92 8.07 11.40
N CYS A 142 -15.22 7.70 12.64
CA CYS A 142 -14.80 6.43 13.23
C CYS A 142 -15.56 5.27 12.57
N ILE A 143 -14.92 4.55 11.64
CA ILE A 143 -15.29 3.17 11.34
C ILE A 143 -14.51 2.29 12.33
N PHE A 144 -15.07 2.17 13.53
CA PHE A 144 -14.91 0.98 14.35
C PHE A 144 -15.26 -0.23 13.46
N PHE A 145 -14.36 -1.20 13.28
CA PHE A 145 -14.66 -2.64 13.45
C PHE A 145 -13.45 -3.54 13.15
N ILE A 146 -13.08 -4.29 14.20
CA ILE A 146 -12.56 -5.66 14.25
C ILE A 146 -11.07 -5.90 13.99
N CYS A 147 -10.35 -5.76 15.11
CA CYS A 147 -9.34 -6.67 15.66
C CYS A 147 -9.70 -8.18 15.57
N PHE A 148 -8.67 -9.02 15.41
CA PHE A 148 -8.65 -10.49 15.59
C PHE A 148 -9.45 -11.36 14.60
N VAL A 149 -8.73 -11.93 13.64
CA VAL A 149 -8.71 -13.39 13.42
C VAL A 149 -7.26 -13.84 13.48
#